data_AF-A0A2U2MXY3-F1
#
_entry.id   AF-A0A2U2MXY3-F1
#
_cell.length_a   1.000
_cell.length_b   1.000
_cell.length_c   1.000
_cell.angle_alpha   90.00
_cell.angle_beta   90.00
_cell.angle_gamma   90.00
#
_symmetry.space_group_name_H-M   'P 1'
#
loop_
_entity.id
_entity.type
_entity.pdbx_description
1 polymer ?
#
loop_
_entity_poly.entity_id
_entity_poly.type
_entity_poly.pdbx_seq_one_letter_code
_entity_poly.pdbx_strand_id
1 'polypeptide(L)'
;MKNRIDDLRDHLFESLERLKEADGESLEQELTRAKAISETAGKLIDSAKVEVQYLEVTGQIEGSRFLKGAPALNGERQPGITKQ
;
A
#
# COMPACT_ATOMS: atom_id res chain seq x y z
N MET A 1 8.54 9.83 -8.48
CA MET A 1 8.85 8.94 -7.34
C MET A 1 7.61 8.14 -7.03
N LYS A 2 7.75 6.83 -6.82
CA LYS A 2 6.67 5.91 -6.42
C LYS A 2 6.51 5.97 -4.90
N ASN A 3 5.35 6.36 -4.40
CA ASN A 3 5.15 6.66 -2.98
C ASN A 3 3.73 6.41 -2.47
N ARG A 4 2.98 5.54 -3.14
CA ARG A 4 1.61 5.17 -2.76
C ARG A 4 1.50 3.69 -2.41
N ILE A 5 0.36 3.29 -1.84
CA ILE A 5 0.12 1.91 -1.38
C ILE A 5 0.07 0.90 -2.53
N ASP A 6 -0.40 1.31 -3.71
CA ASP A 6 -0.35 0.56 -4.96
C ASP A 6 1.10 0.26 -5.34
N ASP A 7 1.96 1.27 -5.34
CA ASP A 7 3.39 1.09 -5.63
C ASP A 7 4.07 0.13 -4.65
N LEU A 8 3.73 0.23 -3.35
CA LEU A 8 4.30 -0.65 -2.32
C LEU A 8 3.89 -2.11 -2.57
N ARG A 9 2.63 -2.36 -2.95
CA ARG A 9 2.14 -3.70 -3.26
C ARG A 9 2.84 -4.28 -4.48
N ASP A 10 2.99 -3.48 -5.54
CA ASP A 10 3.69 -3.90 -6.75
C ASP A 10 5.12 -4.34 -6.41
N HIS A 11 5.87 -3.54 -5.64
CA HIS A 11 7.23 -3.90 -5.23
C HIS A 11 7.30 -5.14 -4.32
N LEU A 12 6.30 -5.38 -3.49
CA LEU A 12 6.22 -6.60 -2.69
C LEU A 12 6.00 -7.83 -3.59
N PHE A 13 5.12 -7.73 -4.59
CA PHE A 13 4.91 -8.82 -5.55
C PHE A 13 6.15 -9.07 -6.41
N GLU A 14 6.79 -8.03 -6.94
CA GLU A 14 8.07 -8.15 -7.65
C GLU A 14 9.13 -8.85 -6.78
N SER A 15 9.13 -8.61 -5.47
CA SER A 15 10.06 -9.28 -4.54
C SER A 15 9.73 -10.76 -4.35
N LEU A 16 8.45 -11.12 -4.33
CA LEU A 16 8.01 -12.52 -4.27
C LEU A 16 8.34 -13.27 -5.55
N GLU A 17 8.20 -12.63 -6.71
CA GLU A 17 8.57 -13.19 -8.02
C GLU A 17 10.07 -13.48 -8.08
N ARG A 18 10.92 -12.52 -7.71
CA ARG A 18 12.38 -12.73 -7.64
C ARG A 18 12.77 -13.88 -6.70
N LEU A 19 12.13 -13.96 -5.54
CA LEU A 19 12.34 -15.06 -4.60
C LEU A 19 11.97 -16.42 -5.19
N LYS A 20 10.89 -16.49 -5.96
CA LYS A 20 10.43 -17.72 -6.60
C LYS A 20 11.39 -18.20 -7.70
N GLU A 21 12.05 -17.27 -8.39
CA GLU A 21 12.99 -17.56 -9.48
C GLU A 21 14.42 -17.82 -9.00
N ALA A 22 14.76 -17.44 -7.77
CA ALA A 22 16.10 -17.56 -7.23
C ALA A 22 16.43 -18.99 -6.76
N ASP A 23 17.67 -19.41 -7.00
CA ASP A 23 18.23 -20.69 -6.57
C ASP A 23 19.71 -20.55 -6.12
N GLY A 24 20.22 -21.57 -5.43
CA GLY A 24 21.62 -21.63 -5.00
C GLY A 24 22.10 -20.35 -4.27
N GLU A 25 23.20 -19.77 -4.75
CA GLU A 25 23.76 -18.53 -4.18
C GLU A 25 22.86 -17.29 -4.40
N SER A 26 22.08 -17.26 -5.48
CA SER A 26 21.15 -16.15 -5.74
C SER A 26 19.98 -16.12 -4.76
N LEU A 27 19.57 -17.30 -4.26
CA LEU A 27 18.49 -17.42 -3.27
C LEU A 27 18.86 -16.76 -1.93
N GLU A 28 20.07 -16.96 -1.43
CA GLU A 28 20.53 -16.34 -0.19
C GLU A 28 20.55 -14.80 -0.27
N GLN A 29 20.95 -14.27 -1.43
CA GLN A 29 20.95 -12.84 -1.69
C GLN A 29 19.51 -12.29 -1.76
N GLU A 30 18.62 -12.96 -2.49
CA GLU A 30 17.22 -12.52 -2.60
C GLU A 30 16.43 -12.70 -1.30
N LEU A 31 16.74 -13.70 -0.47
CA LEU A 31 16.20 -13.82 0.89
C LEU A 31 16.58 -12.61 1.75
N THR A 32 17.85 -12.21 1.71
CA THR A 32 18.32 -11.02 2.45
C THR A 32 17.63 -9.76 1.96
N ARG A 33 17.51 -9.59 0.64
CA ARG A 33 16.82 -8.46 0.02
C ARG A 33 15.34 -8.42 0.38
N ALA A 34 14.64 -9.54 0.25
CA ALA A 34 13.22 -9.66 0.53
C ALA A 34 12.90 -9.35 2.01
N LYS A 35 13.78 -9.79 2.93
CA LYS A 35 13.67 -9.44 4.35
C LYS A 35 13.76 -7.93 4.56
N ALA A 36 14.76 -7.26 3.99
CA ALA A 36 14.92 -5.81 4.10
C ALA A 36 13.73 -5.03 3.51
N ILE A 37 13.18 -5.51 2.38
CA ILE A 37 11.98 -4.93 1.75
C ILE A 37 10.77 -5.11 2.67
N SER A 38 10.56 -6.32 3.20
CA SER A 38 9.45 -6.63 4.11
C SER A 38 9.49 -5.78 5.38
N GLU A 39 10.66 -5.63 6.00
CA GLU A 39 10.84 -4.78 7.17
C GLU A 39 10.53 -3.30 6.89
N THR A 40 10.96 -2.79 5.74
CA THR A 40 10.69 -1.40 5.33
C THR A 40 9.21 -1.20 5.01
N ALA A 41 8.59 -2.16 4.31
CA ALA A 41 7.16 -2.16 4.03
C ALA A 41 6.32 -2.17 5.31
N GLY A 42 6.73 -2.96 6.31
CA GLY A 42 6.11 -2.97 7.63
C GLY A 42 6.07 -1.58 8.27
N LYS A 43 7.19 -0.85 8.25
CA LYS A 43 7.26 0.54 8.77
C LYS A 43 6.34 1.51 8.02
N LEU A 44 6.21 1.36 6.70
CA LEU A 44 5.29 2.17 5.89
C LEU A 44 3.82 1.87 6.24
N ILE A 45 3.49 0.59 6.41
CA ILE A 45 2.15 0.16 6.83
C ILE A 45 1.82 0.70 8.23
N ASP A 46 2.78 0.67 9.16
CA ASP A 46 2.58 1.24 10.51
C ASP A 46 2.36 2.75 10.46
N SER A 47 3.11 3.48 9.62
CA SER A 47 2.83 4.91 9.37
C SER A 47 1.42 5.13 8.81
N ALA A 48 0.96 4.27 7.91
CA ALA A 48 -0.39 4.37 7.34
C ALA A 48 -1.48 4.09 8.39
N LYS A 49 -1.25 3.16 9.32
CA LYS A 49 -2.18 2.92 10.44
C LYS A 49 -2.30 4.16 11.33
N VAL A 50 -1.19 4.83 11.63
CA VAL A 50 -1.20 6.09 12.40
C VAL A 50 -1.99 7.17 11.65
N GLU A 51 -1.83 7.26 10.33
CA GLU A 51 -2.61 8.19 9.51
C GLU A 51 -4.11 7.88 9.55
N VAL A 52 -4.51 6.61 9.41
CA VAL A 52 -5.92 6.19 9.53
C VAL A 52 -6.49 6.56 10.89
N GLN A 53 -5.78 6.27 11.98
CA GLN A 53 -6.20 6.65 13.34
C GLN A 53 -6.38 8.15 13.48
N TYR A 54 -5.47 8.95 12.91
CA TYR A 54 -5.61 10.41 12.91
C TYR A 54 -6.89 10.87 12.16
N LEU A 55 -7.17 10.29 10.99
CA LEU A 55 -8.37 10.61 10.22
C LEU A 55 -9.65 10.25 10.98
N GLU A 56 -9.68 9.07 11.62
CA GLU A 56 -10.80 8.62 12.45
C GLU A 56 -11.06 9.56 13.64
N VAL A 57 -10.02 9.92 14.39
CA VAL A 57 -10.13 10.79 15.58
C VAL A 57 -10.53 12.22 15.21
N THR A 58 -10.07 12.73 14.06
CA THR A 58 -10.37 14.10 13.62
C THR A 58 -11.65 14.23 12.80
N GLY A 59 -12.27 13.10 12.41
CA GLY A 59 -13.46 13.10 11.55
C GLY A 59 -13.19 13.48 10.09
N GLN A 60 -11.95 13.35 9.62
CA GLN A 60 -11.57 13.64 8.24
C GLN A 60 -11.87 12.43 7.34
N ILE A 61 -12.74 12.61 6.33
CA ILE A 61 -13.15 11.54 5.40
C ILE A 61 -12.24 11.48 4.16
N GLU A 62 -11.50 12.55 3.88
CA GLU A 62 -10.58 12.63 2.76
C GLU A 62 -9.22 13.17 3.21
N GLY A 63 -8.17 12.34 3.15
CA GLY A 63 -6.85 12.82 3.58
C GLY A 63 -5.64 11.99 3.20
N SER A 64 -5.74 10.66 3.08
CA SER A 64 -4.51 9.89 2.88
C SER A 64 -4.01 9.91 1.43
N ARG A 65 -2.90 10.64 1.23
CA ARG A 65 -2.15 10.64 -0.02
C ARG A 65 -1.46 9.30 -0.27
N PHE A 66 -1.10 8.59 0.79
CA PHE A 66 -0.46 7.28 0.72
C PHE A 66 -1.45 6.18 0.32
N LEU A 67 -2.66 6.19 0.87
CA LEU A 67 -3.66 5.13 0.65
C LEU A 67 -4.53 5.33 -0.61
N LYS A 68 -4.63 6.54 -1.17
CA LYS A 68 -5.40 6.80 -2.41
C LYS A 68 -4.60 6.35 -3.65
N GLY A 69 -4.83 5.09 -4.08
CA GLY A 69 -4.15 4.46 -5.23
C GLY A 69 -4.78 4.67 -6.62
N ALA A 70 -5.81 5.51 -6.76
CA ALA A 70 -6.42 5.84 -8.06
C ALA A 70 -6.97 7.28 -8.01
N PRO A 71 -7.09 7.99 -9.16
CA PRO A 71 -7.85 9.24 -9.17
C PRO A 71 -9.21 8.99 -8.53
N ALA A 72 -9.69 9.95 -7.74
CA ALA A 72 -11.00 9.89 -7.12
C ALA A 72 -11.99 9.31 -8.13
N LEU A 73 -12.71 8.24 -7.76
CA LEU A 73 -13.86 7.83 -8.54
C LEU A 73 -14.69 9.10 -8.71
N ASN A 74 -14.77 9.57 -9.96
CA ASN A 74 -15.32 10.88 -10.29
C ASN A 74 -16.60 11.09 -9.49
N GLY A 75 -16.67 12.22 -8.81
CA GLY A 75 -17.74 12.60 -7.89
C GLY A 75 -19.07 12.85 -8.59
N GLU A 76 -19.62 11.83 -9.24
CA GLU A 76 -21.05 11.76 -9.49
C GLU A 76 -21.66 11.05 -8.29
N ARG A 77 -22.13 11.85 -7.32
CA ARG A 77 -23.18 11.37 -6.43
C ARG A 77 -24.29 10.86 -7.35
N GLN A 78 -24.53 9.56 -7.40
CA GLN A 78 -25.72 9.04 -8.06
C GLN A 78 -26.93 9.71 -7.37
N PRO A 79 -27.71 10.55 -8.08
CA PRO A 79 -28.90 11.13 -7.49
C PRO A 79 -29.95 10.03 -7.39
N GLY A 80 -30.32 9.68 -6.16
CA GLY A 80 -31.55 8.96 -5.87
C GLY A 80 -31.38 7.49 -5.49
N ILE A 81 -31.16 7.25 -4.21
CA ILE A 81 -31.95 6.23 -3.53
C ILE A 81 -32.64 6.93 -2.36
N THR A 82 -33.75 7.60 -2.68
CA THR A 82 -34.79 7.85 -1.68
C THR A 82 -35.31 6.46 -1.28
N LYS A 83 -34.98 6.00 -0.08
CA LYS A 83 -35.75 4.90 0.53
C LYS A 83 -37.16 5.43 0.77
N GLN A 84 -38.12 4.86 0.05
CA GLN A 84 -39.54 4.88 0.44
C GLN A 84 -39.71 4.12 1.76
#